data_AF-A0A318UK22-F1
#
_entry.id   AF-A0A318UK22-F1
#
_cell.length_a   1.000
_cell.length_b   1.000
_cell.length_c   1.000
_cell.angle_alpha   90.00
_cell.angle_beta   90.00
_cell.angle_gamma   90.00
#
_symmetry.space_group_name_H-M   'P 1'
#
loop_
_entity.id
_entity.type
_entity.pdbx_description
1 polymer ?
#
loop_
_entity_poly.entity_id
_entity_poly.type
_entity_poly.pdbx_seq_one_letter_code
_entity_poly.pdbx_strand_id
1 'polypeptide(L)'
;MASYTTYEKSTDDRDHDRIGGSSLLPPAINWPTDRHGRKMLFLASLSSDLLKSQCNIIVPEGQILSIFCPYKEDDIECAIDMARGRENGYVVAHFPTEPRQEFESPISSIKKLELNLNVETDEDEFSEDIDDKIGGRPNWLQDRFNYTGYEFVLQISGLYFGKVIPHHKNIFMGGVLYVFYNPSNNTGLLTLQYS
;
A
#
# COMPACT_ATOMS: atom_id res chain seq x y z
N MET A 1 1.13 -8.07 15.72
CA MET A 1 0.52 -6.90 16.39
C MET A 1 0.31 -5.84 15.33
N ALA A 2 -0.72 -4.99 15.42
CA ALA A 2 -0.70 -3.75 14.66
C ALA A 2 0.39 -2.83 15.19
N SER A 3 0.91 -1.98 14.32
CA SER A 3 1.84 -0.95 14.74
C SER A 3 1.60 0.31 13.93
N TYR A 4 1.58 1.43 14.65
CA TYR A 4 1.54 2.76 14.06
C TYR A 4 2.74 2.94 13.13
N THR A 5 2.50 3.52 11.95
CA THR A 5 3.53 3.66 10.92
C THR A 5 4.10 5.08 10.90
N THR A 6 5.42 5.21 10.99
CA THR A 6 6.13 6.49 10.83
C THR A 6 6.86 6.55 9.50
N TYR A 7 7.04 7.78 9.00
CA TYR A 7 7.63 8.06 7.70
C TYR A 7 8.94 8.83 7.84
N GLU A 8 10.06 8.15 7.63
CA GLU A 8 11.37 8.80 7.63
C GLU A 8 11.78 9.20 6.21
N LYS A 9 12.49 10.32 6.07
CA LYS A 9 13.01 10.73 4.75
C LYS A 9 14.10 9.74 4.32
N SER A 10 13.94 9.15 3.13
CA SER A 10 14.98 8.37 2.48
C SER A 10 15.25 8.90 1.07
N THR A 11 16.35 8.46 0.48
CA THR A 11 16.68 8.67 -0.93
C THR A 11 17.08 7.37 -1.62
N ASP A 12 16.98 6.22 -0.94
CA ASP A 12 17.40 4.93 -1.48
C ASP A 12 16.20 4.15 -2.04
N ASP A 13 16.18 4.02 -3.36
CA ASP A 13 15.21 3.19 -4.08
C ASP A 13 15.39 1.69 -3.80
N ARG A 14 16.40 1.28 -3.03
CA ARG A 14 16.64 -0.11 -2.63
C ARG A 14 16.09 -0.45 -1.24
N ASP A 15 15.61 0.51 -0.47
CA ASP A 15 15.02 0.27 0.86
C ASP A 15 13.75 -0.58 0.76
N HIS A 16 13.73 -1.82 1.26
CA HIS A 16 12.59 -2.72 1.03
C HIS A 16 11.26 -2.26 1.67
N ASP A 17 11.33 -1.50 2.76
CA ASP A 17 10.17 -1.02 3.53
C ASP A 17 9.99 0.50 3.29
N ARG A 18 9.22 0.87 2.27
CA ARG A 18 9.12 2.28 1.83
C ARG A 18 7.83 2.63 1.11
N ILE A 19 7.56 3.94 1.03
CA ILE A 19 6.66 4.58 0.07
C ILE A 19 7.45 5.32 -1.00
N GLY A 20 6.97 5.20 -2.23
CA GLY A 20 7.47 5.91 -3.39
C GLY A 20 8.81 5.41 -3.91
N GLY A 21 9.37 6.19 -4.83
CA GLY A 21 10.56 5.82 -5.58
C GLY A 21 10.26 4.92 -6.79
N SER A 22 11.28 4.24 -7.25
CA SER A 22 11.19 3.20 -8.28
C SER A 22 10.71 1.88 -7.66
N SER A 23 10.15 0.96 -8.44
CA SER A 23 9.84 -0.39 -7.95
C SER A 23 11.01 -1.34 -8.15
N LEU A 24 11.17 -2.34 -7.27
CA LEU A 24 12.13 -3.44 -7.43
C LEU A 24 11.51 -4.65 -8.15
N LEU A 25 10.38 -4.46 -8.86
CA LEU A 25 9.67 -5.49 -9.60
C LEU A 25 10.56 -6.06 -10.73
N PRO A 26 10.77 -7.38 -10.82
CA PRO A 26 11.63 -7.99 -11.83
C PRO A 26 11.11 -7.72 -13.25
N PRO A 27 12.00 -7.60 -14.27
CA PRO A 27 11.60 -7.43 -15.67
C PRO A 27 10.71 -8.57 -16.22
N ALA A 28 10.76 -9.75 -15.60
CA ALA A 28 9.92 -10.89 -15.96
C ALA A 28 8.44 -10.69 -15.61
N ILE A 29 8.12 -9.76 -14.70
CA ILE A 29 6.74 -9.40 -14.36
C ILE A 29 6.41 -8.11 -15.11
N ASN A 30 5.35 -8.13 -15.92
CA ASN A 30 4.89 -6.92 -16.59
C ASN A 30 4.51 -5.85 -15.56
N TRP A 31 4.84 -4.58 -15.84
CA TRP A 31 4.39 -3.50 -14.97
C TRP A 31 2.85 -3.48 -14.93
N PRO A 32 2.24 -3.44 -13.74
CA PRO A 32 0.78 -3.52 -13.60
C PRO A 32 0.08 -2.39 -14.35
N THR A 33 -1.05 -2.70 -14.98
CA THR A 33 -1.89 -1.72 -15.66
C THR A 33 -3.30 -1.76 -15.12
N ASP A 34 -3.95 -0.61 -15.09
CA ASP A 34 -5.38 -0.51 -14.78
C ASP A 34 -6.25 -1.10 -15.91
N ARG A 35 -7.58 -1.10 -15.72
CA ARG A 35 -8.57 -1.60 -16.69
C ARG A 35 -8.55 -0.87 -18.04
N HIS A 36 -7.93 0.30 -18.11
CA HIS A 36 -7.76 1.09 -19.32
C HIS A 36 -6.39 0.86 -19.99
N GLY A 37 -5.55 -0.01 -19.43
CA GLY A 37 -4.21 -0.31 -19.93
C GLY A 37 -3.14 0.72 -19.53
N ARG A 38 -3.46 1.66 -18.63
CA ARG A 38 -2.52 2.66 -18.14
C ARG A 38 -1.66 2.04 -17.04
N LYS A 39 -0.36 2.34 -17.04
CA LYS A 39 0.57 1.87 -16.01
C LYS A 39 0.11 2.36 -14.63
N MET A 40 0.13 1.48 -13.63
CA MET A 40 -0.21 1.84 -12.26
C MET A 40 0.97 2.52 -11.56
N LEU A 41 0.69 3.38 -10.58
CA LEU A 41 1.70 3.97 -9.72
C LEU A 41 2.24 2.92 -8.75
N PHE A 42 3.56 2.82 -8.60
CA PHE A 42 4.17 2.14 -7.47
C PHE A 42 3.98 2.98 -6.19
N LEU A 43 3.23 2.45 -5.24
CA LEU A 43 2.91 3.13 -3.99
C LEU A 43 3.96 2.82 -2.92
N ALA A 44 4.21 1.53 -2.66
CA ALA A 44 5.01 1.10 -1.53
C ALA A 44 5.59 -0.30 -1.74
N SER A 45 6.61 -0.63 -0.97
CA SER A 45 7.07 -2.01 -0.75
C SER A 45 7.23 -2.31 0.72
N LEU A 46 7.03 -3.59 1.09
CA LEU A 46 7.26 -4.13 2.44
C LEU A 46 8.07 -5.43 2.35
N SER A 47 9.04 -5.61 3.23
CA SER A 47 9.88 -6.81 3.28
C SER A 47 9.16 -7.99 3.94
N SER A 48 9.51 -9.21 3.53
CA SER A 48 9.07 -10.43 4.22
C SER A 48 9.44 -10.42 5.70
N ASP A 49 10.58 -9.81 6.05
CA ASP A 49 11.10 -9.79 7.41
C ASP A 49 10.24 -8.91 8.32
N LEU A 50 9.88 -7.70 7.87
CA LEU A 50 8.97 -6.82 8.61
C LEU A 50 7.60 -7.48 8.78
N LEU A 51 7.02 -7.99 7.68
CA LEU A 51 5.68 -8.59 7.70
C LEU A 51 5.61 -9.86 8.57
N LYS A 52 6.62 -10.72 8.51
CA LYS A 52 6.66 -11.94 9.32
C LYS A 52 6.93 -11.64 10.78
N SER A 53 7.96 -10.85 11.08
CA SER A 53 8.43 -10.65 12.46
C SER A 53 7.49 -9.79 13.30
N GLN A 54 6.83 -8.80 12.69
CA GLN A 54 6.00 -7.83 13.42
C GLN A 54 4.50 -8.10 13.24
N CYS A 55 4.10 -8.58 12.06
CA CYS A 55 2.69 -8.69 11.69
C CYS A 55 2.19 -10.14 11.62
N ASN A 56 3.08 -11.15 11.65
CA ASN A 56 2.75 -12.57 11.45
C ASN A 56 2.08 -12.84 10.08
N ILE A 57 2.40 -12.03 9.07
CA ILE A 57 1.96 -12.20 7.68
C ILE A 57 3.05 -12.96 6.93
N ILE A 58 2.67 -14.06 6.27
CA ILE A 58 3.65 -14.94 5.64
C ILE A 58 3.82 -14.56 4.17
N VAL A 59 4.90 -13.82 3.89
CA VAL A 59 5.45 -13.63 2.55
C VAL A 59 6.68 -14.55 2.40
N PRO A 60 6.90 -15.20 1.24
CA PRO A 60 8.08 -16.06 1.04
C PRO A 60 9.39 -15.34 1.37
N GLU A 61 10.32 -16.07 2.00
CA GLU A 61 11.58 -15.52 2.48
C GLU A 61 12.42 -14.88 1.35
N GLY A 62 12.96 -13.68 1.63
CA GLY A 62 13.75 -12.91 0.67
C GLY A 62 12.91 -12.20 -0.40
N GLN A 63 11.58 -12.31 -0.36
CA GLN A 63 10.68 -11.53 -1.21
C GLN A 63 10.24 -10.25 -0.51
N ILE A 64 9.82 -9.30 -1.35
CA ILE A 64 9.12 -8.09 -0.93
C ILE A 64 7.70 -8.13 -1.49
N LEU A 65 6.79 -7.46 -0.80
CA LEU A 65 5.44 -7.19 -1.26
C LEU A 65 5.42 -5.81 -1.91
N SER A 66 5.29 -5.75 -3.24
CA SER A 66 5.14 -4.48 -3.97
C SER A 66 3.66 -4.14 -4.16
N ILE A 67 3.33 -2.88 -3.92
CA ILE A 67 1.97 -2.36 -3.87
C ILE A 67 1.82 -1.30 -4.97
N PHE A 68 0.87 -1.50 -5.88
CA PHE A 68 0.60 -0.61 -7.01
C PHE A 68 -0.86 -0.16 -7.00
N CYS A 69 -1.10 1.11 -7.29
CA CYS A 69 -2.45 1.65 -7.35
C CYS A 69 -2.73 2.36 -8.69
N PRO A 70 -3.96 2.24 -9.22
CA PRO A 70 -4.46 3.14 -10.25
C PRO A 70 -4.35 4.58 -9.76
N TYR A 71 -3.71 5.42 -10.57
CA TYR A 71 -3.58 6.83 -10.28
C TYR A 71 -3.43 7.59 -11.58
N LYS A 72 -4.05 8.77 -11.62
CA LYS A 72 -3.83 9.75 -12.67
C LYS A 72 -3.88 11.12 -12.02
N GLU A 73 -2.87 11.92 -12.36
CA GLU A 73 -2.74 13.28 -11.85
C GLU A 73 -3.98 14.10 -12.24
N ASP A 74 -4.49 14.87 -11.27
CA ASP A 74 -5.73 15.67 -11.38
C ASP A 74 -7.01 14.90 -11.77
N ASP A 75 -7.04 13.58 -11.61
CA ASP A 75 -8.20 12.74 -11.93
C ASP A 75 -8.65 11.92 -10.72
N ILE A 76 -9.84 12.24 -10.23
CA ILE A 76 -10.45 11.60 -9.06
C ILE A 76 -11.15 10.28 -9.39
N GLU A 77 -11.40 9.98 -10.66
CA GLU A 77 -12.17 8.81 -11.07
C GLU A 77 -11.49 7.51 -10.67
N CYS A 78 -10.15 7.47 -10.69
CA CYS A 78 -9.40 6.28 -10.26
C CYS A 78 -9.74 5.89 -8.82
N ALA A 79 -9.82 6.88 -7.93
CA ALA A 79 -10.08 6.64 -6.53
C ALA A 79 -11.57 6.31 -6.27
N ILE A 80 -12.49 6.96 -7.01
CA ILE A 80 -13.92 6.62 -7.00
C ILE A 80 -14.15 5.18 -7.49
N ASP A 81 -13.47 4.76 -8.56
CA ASP A 81 -13.59 3.41 -9.10
C ASP A 81 -13.05 2.35 -8.13
N MET A 82 -11.95 2.64 -7.43
CA MET A 82 -11.45 1.77 -6.36
C MET A 82 -12.45 1.64 -5.21
N ALA A 83 -13.04 2.75 -4.76
CA ALA A 83 -14.02 2.72 -3.67
C ALA A 83 -15.31 2.00 -4.04
N ARG A 84 -15.67 1.99 -5.33
CA ARG A 84 -16.83 1.26 -5.85
C ARG A 84 -16.50 -0.19 -6.25
N GLY A 85 -15.27 -0.65 -6.06
CA GLY A 85 -14.82 -1.98 -6.46
C GLY A 85 -14.84 -2.24 -7.97
N ARG A 86 -14.81 -1.18 -8.79
CA ARG A 86 -14.77 -1.25 -10.26
C ARG A 86 -13.36 -1.31 -10.83
N GLU A 87 -12.40 -1.06 -9.96
CA GLU A 87 -10.97 -1.16 -10.21
C GLU A 87 -10.32 -1.59 -8.90
N ASN A 88 -9.27 -2.38 -8.95
CA ASN A 88 -8.48 -2.72 -7.77
C ASN A 88 -7.03 -2.31 -8.02
N GLY A 89 -6.32 -1.97 -6.94
CA GLY A 89 -4.87 -1.95 -7.03
C GLY A 89 -4.29 -3.36 -7.09
N TYR A 90 -3.01 -3.43 -7.44
CA TYR A 90 -2.29 -4.67 -7.63
C TYR A 90 -1.21 -4.84 -6.55
N VAL A 91 -1.21 -5.99 -5.89
CA VAL A 91 -0.16 -6.35 -4.93
C VAL A 91 0.47 -7.67 -5.36
N VAL A 92 1.79 -7.76 -5.29
CA VAL A 92 2.52 -8.98 -5.65
C VAL A 92 3.73 -9.19 -4.76
N ALA A 93 3.94 -10.43 -4.33
CA ALA A 93 5.20 -10.83 -3.71
C ALA A 93 6.19 -11.30 -4.78
N HIS A 94 7.43 -10.81 -4.69
CA HIS A 94 8.49 -11.18 -5.63
C HIS A 94 9.88 -10.93 -5.03
N PHE A 95 10.90 -11.56 -5.61
CA PHE A 95 12.29 -11.21 -5.28
C PHE A 95 12.61 -9.80 -5.80
N PRO A 96 13.25 -8.93 -5.01
CA PRO A 96 13.66 -7.61 -5.46
C PRO A 96 14.77 -7.70 -6.52
N THR A 97 14.72 -6.84 -7.53
CA THR A 97 15.77 -6.67 -8.55
C THR A 97 16.21 -5.21 -8.64
N GLU A 98 16.88 -4.81 -9.73
CA GLU A 98 17.23 -3.40 -9.94
C GLU A 98 15.99 -2.49 -10.00
N PRO A 99 16.09 -1.25 -9.46
CA PRO A 99 15.03 -0.26 -9.54
C PRO A 99 14.59 0.01 -10.98
N ARG A 100 13.27 0.00 -11.22
CA ARG A 100 12.66 0.47 -12.45
C ARG A 100 11.38 1.26 -12.21
N GLN A 101 11.08 2.16 -13.12
CA GLN A 101 9.90 3.00 -13.09
C GLN A 101 9.30 3.11 -14.49
N GLU A 102 8.01 2.78 -14.63
CA GLU A 102 7.27 2.85 -15.91
C GLU A 102 6.02 3.73 -15.84
N PHE A 103 5.69 4.28 -14.67
CA PHE A 103 4.62 5.25 -14.48
C PHE A 103 5.10 6.68 -14.73
N GLU A 104 4.26 7.50 -15.36
CA GLU A 104 4.63 8.84 -15.84
C GLU A 104 4.87 9.86 -14.71
N SER A 105 4.09 9.78 -13.62
CA SER A 105 4.17 10.74 -12.48
C SER A 105 4.48 10.02 -11.15
N PRO A 106 5.68 9.44 -10.97
CA PRO A 106 6.01 8.66 -9.77
C PRO A 106 6.09 9.52 -8.50
N ILE A 107 5.94 8.87 -7.33
CA ILE A 107 6.21 9.53 -6.04
C ILE A 107 7.74 9.67 -5.91
N SER A 108 8.27 10.86 -6.20
CA SER A 108 9.72 11.12 -6.12
C SER A 108 10.24 11.28 -4.69
N SER A 109 9.38 11.61 -3.74
CA SER A 109 9.73 11.74 -2.33
C SER A 109 9.67 10.38 -1.62
N ILE A 110 10.81 9.69 -1.57
CA ILE A 110 10.91 8.40 -0.90
C ILE A 110 10.75 8.57 0.61
N LYS A 111 9.93 7.72 1.21
CA LYS A 111 9.76 7.63 2.67
C LYS A 111 10.01 6.21 3.13
N LYS A 112 10.96 6.02 4.03
CA LYS A 112 11.14 4.74 4.70
C LYS A 112 9.99 4.53 5.70
N LEU A 113 9.45 3.32 5.72
CA LEU A 113 8.39 2.92 6.65
C LEU A 113 9.02 2.27 7.87
N GLU A 114 8.63 2.75 9.05
CA GLU A 114 9.03 2.15 10.32
C GLU A 114 7.82 1.93 11.21
N LEU A 115 7.86 0.85 11.99
CA LEU A 115 6.80 0.50 12.94
C LEU A 115 7.14 1.06 14.31
N ASN A 116 6.25 1.90 14.83
CA ASN A 116 6.32 2.36 16.20
C ASN A 116 5.59 1.37 17.12
N LEU A 117 6.35 0.39 17.64
CA LEU A 117 5.84 -0.66 18.52
C LEU A 117 5.41 -0.17 19.92
N ASN A 118 5.69 1.09 20.27
CA ASN A 118 5.32 1.66 21.57
C ASN A 118 3.90 2.27 21.57
N VAL A 119 3.23 2.28 20.43
CA VAL A 119 1.88 2.83 20.27
C VAL A 119 0.95 1.69 19.90
N GLU A 120 0.05 1.35 20.82
CA GLU A 120 -1.08 0.47 20.52
C GLU A 120 -2.06 1.21 19.61
N THR A 121 -2.57 0.50 18.61
CA THR A 121 -3.63 1.01 17.73
C THR A 121 -4.89 0.20 17.96
N ASP A 122 -6.05 0.84 17.83
CA ASP A 122 -7.34 0.14 17.87
C ASP A 122 -7.43 -0.91 16.76
N GLU A 123 -8.24 -1.95 16.97
CA GLU A 123 -8.28 -3.16 16.15
C GLU A 123 -9.73 -3.55 15.85
N ASP A 124 -10.10 -3.66 14.57
CA ASP A 124 -11.45 -4.06 14.11
C ASP A 124 -12.59 -3.14 14.59
N GLU A 125 -12.28 -1.85 14.77
CA GLU A 125 -13.22 -0.79 15.15
C GLU A 125 -13.57 0.14 14.00
N PHE A 126 -14.72 0.81 14.09
CA PHE A 126 -15.10 1.87 13.16
C PHE A 126 -14.63 3.23 13.69
N SER A 127 -13.93 4.02 12.87
CA SER A 127 -13.44 5.34 13.24
C SER A 127 -13.42 6.29 12.05
N GLU A 128 -13.69 7.57 12.31
CA GLU A 128 -13.47 8.66 11.35
C GLU A 128 -12.03 9.17 11.39
N ASP A 129 -11.32 8.94 12.49
CA ASP A 129 -9.90 9.27 12.67
C ASP A 129 -9.08 7.99 12.56
N ILE A 130 -8.57 7.74 11.37
CA ILE A 130 -7.91 6.50 11.01
C ILE A 130 -6.41 6.73 10.95
N ASP A 131 -5.67 6.01 11.78
CA ASP A 131 -4.20 6.01 11.77
C ASP A 131 -3.62 5.10 10.69
N ASP A 132 -2.44 5.46 10.20
CA ASP A 132 -1.65 4.61 9.31
C ASP A 132 -1.07 3.43 10.10
N LYS A 133 -1.33 2.21 9.64
CA LYS A 133 -0.90 0.99 10.35
C LYS A 133 -0.46 -0.09 9.38
N ILE A 134 0.49 -0.93 9.83
CA ILE A 134 0.85 -2.18 9.17
C ILE A 134 0.59 -3.35 10.13
N GLY A 135 -0.05 -4.40 9.63
CA GLY A 135 -0.42 -5.60 10.38
C GLY A 135 -1.58 -5.40 11.36
N GLY A 136 -1.90 -6.47 12.09
CA GLY A 136 -3.06 -6.52 12.98
C GLY A 136 -4.37 -6.61 12.21
N ARG A 137 -5.43 -6.00 12.74
CA ARG A 137 -6.75 -5.86 12.13
C ARG A 137 -6.98 -4.40 11.77
N PRO A 138 -7.60 -4.15 10.61
CA PRO A 138 -7.88 -2.79 10.16
C PRO A 138 -8.87 -2.07 11.09
N ASN A 139 -8.79 -0.73 11.11
CA ASN A 139 -9.93 0.10 11.53
C ASN A 139 -10.71 0.48 10.28
N TRP A 140 -12.03 0.46 10.37
CA TRP A 140 -12.91 0.61 9.23
C TRP A 140 -13.50 2.02 9.21
N LEU A 141 -13.41 2.70 8.07
CA LEU A 141 -14.08 3.98 7.91
C LEU A 141 -15.60 3.79 7.76
N GLN A 142 -16.03 2.74 7.05
CA GLN A 142 -17.45 2.48 6.77
C GLN A 142 -17.84 1.02 6.94
N ASP A 143 -17.43 0.15 6.03
CA ASP A 143 -17.82 -1.26 5.99
C ASP A 143 -16.62 -2.16 6.29
N ARG A 144 -16.89 -3.35 6.85
CA ARG A 144 -15.84 -4.37 6.94
C ARG A 144 -15.63 -5.02 5.58
N PHE A 145 -14.39 -5.00 5.08
CA PHE A 145 -14.02 -5.84 3.95
C PHE A 145 -13.62 -7.23 4.43
N ASN A 146 -14.21 -8.26 3.83
CA ASN A 146 -13.84 -9.66 4.09
C ASN A 146 -13.58 -10.37 2.77
N TYR A 147 -12.31 -10.53 2.44
CA TYR A 147 -11.86 -11.27 1.27
C TYR A 147 -11.35 -12.64 1.71
N THR A 148 -12.06 -13.70 1.34
CA THR A 148 -11.73 -15.07 1.77
C THR A 148 -10.30 -15.44 1.36
N GLY A 149 -9.48 -15.83 2.33
CA GLY A 149 -8.08 -16.22 2.13
C GLY A 149 -7.10 -15.06 2.05
N TYR A 150 -7.56 -13.82 2.24
CA TYR A 150 -6.69 -12.66 2.31
C TYR A 150 -6.48 -12.22 3.76
N GLU A 151 -5.29 -11.73 4.03
CA GLU A 151 -4.84 -11.13 5.28
C GLU A 151 -4.72 -9.61 5.08
N PHE A 152 -5.09 -8.85 6.11
CA PHE A 152 -4.87 -7.40 6.12
C PHE A 152 -3.37 -7.11 6.26
N VAL A 153 -2.86 -6.17 5.47
CA VAL A 153 -1.44 -5.80 5.45
C VAL A 153 -1.23 -4.39 5.99
N LEU A 154 -1.94 -3.41 5.44
CA LEU A 154 -1.64 -2.00 5.63
C LEU A 154 -2.92 -1.18 5.44
N GLN A 155 -3.09 -0.14 6.25
CA GLN A 155 -4.03 0.94 5.96
C GLN A 155 -3.33 2.30 5.96
N ILE A 156 -3.77 3.19 5.07
CA ILE A 156 -3.24 4.55 4.96
C ILE A 156 -4.40 5.54 4.88
N SER A 157 -4.38 6.52 5.77
CA SER A 157 -5.23 7.70 5.75
C SER A 157 -4.79 8.68 4.66
N GLY A 158 -5.69 8.99 3.72
CA GLY A 158 -5.46 9.97 2.68
C GLY A 158 -5.15 11.37 3.22
N LEU A 159 -5.73 11.73 4.37
CA LEU A 159 -5.46 13.01 5.03
C LEU A 159 -4.02 13.12 5.53
N TYR A 160 -3.51 12.07 6.16
CA TYR A 160 -2.13 12.04 6.64
C TYR A 160 -1.14 11.85 5.48
N PHE A 161 -1.44 10.94 4.56
CA PHE A 161 -0.65 10.71 3.35
C PHE A 161 -0.42 12.00 2.56
N GLY A 162 -1.46 12.83 2.39
CA GLY A 162 -1.33 14.11 1.69
C GLY A 162 -0.45 15.14 2.39
N LYS A 163 -0.19 15.00 3.69
CA LYS A 163 0.82 15.80 4.41
C LYS A 163 2.22 15.26 4.18
N VAL A 164 2.38 13.94 4.10
CA VAL A 164 3.68 13.26 3.92
C VAL A 164 4.17 13.34 2.46
N ILE A 165 3.26 13.17 1.50
CA ILE A 165 3.48 13.15 0.05
C ILE A 165 2.59 14.21 -0.63
N PRO A 166 2.93 15.51 -0.53
CA PRO A 166 2.04 16.60 -0.93
C PRO A 166 1.74 16.66 -2.43
N HIS A 167 2.64 16.14 -3.28
CA HIS A 167 2.45 16.10 -4.73
C HIS A 167 1.41 15.05 -5.17
N HIS A 168 1.13 14.05 -4.33
CA HIS A 168 0.15 12.99 -4.61
C HIS A 168 -1.00 13.01 -3.61
N LYS A 169 -1.24 14.14 -2.93
CA LYS A 169 -2.21 14.27 -1.82
C LYS A 169 -3.63 13.80 -2.12
N ASN A 170 -4.03 13.82 -3.39
CA ASN A 170 -5.38 13.47 -3.83
C ASN A 170 -5.51 12.00 -4.26
N ILE A 171 -4.45 11.19 -4.18
CA ILE A 171 -4.47 9.78 -4.63
C ILE A 171 -5.57 8.96 -3.95
N PHE A 172 -5.84 9.28 -2.68
CA PHE A 172 -6.90 8.64 -1.89
C PHE A 172 -8.05 9.59 -1.62
N MET A 173 -8.15 10.77 -2.25
CA MET A 173 -9.13 11.85 -2.02
C MET A 173 -9.58 12.06 -0.55
N GLY A 174 -8.69 11.89 0.43
CA GLY A 174 -9.01 12.00 1.86
C GLY A 174 -9.67 10.77 2.50
N GLY A 175 -9.93 9.71 1.73
CA GLY A 175 -10.40 8.42 2.22
C GLY A 175 -9.28 7.55 2.80
N VAL A 176 -9.60 6.29 3.09
CA VAL A 176 -8.67 5.32 3.69
C VAL A 176 -8.43 4.17 2.75
N LEU A 177 -7.15 3.96 2.42
CA LEU A 177 -6.68 2.83 1.63
C LEU A 177 -6.52 1.62 2.53
N TYR A 178 -6.95 0.45 2.05
CA TYR A 178 -6.71 -0.84 2.68
C TYR A 178 -6.01 -1.78 1.71
N VAL A 179 -4.96 -2.45 2.18
CA VAL A 179 -4.19 -3.43 1.43
C VAL A 179 -4.39 -4.81 2.03
N PHE A 180 -4.72 -5.76 1.17
CA PHE A 180 -4.93 -7.16 1.53
C PHE A 180 -4.05 -8.07 0.69
N TYR A 181 -3.53 -9.15 1.27
CA TYR A 181 -2.63 -10.10 0.63
C TYR A 181 -3.09 -11.53 0.83
N ASN A 182 -2.99 -12.37 -0.19
CA ASN A 182 -3.32 -13.78 -0.13
C ASN A 182 -2.04 -14.64 -0.21
N PRO A 183 -1.60 -15.26 0.90
CA PRO A 183 -0.40 -16.08 0.94
C PRO A 183 -0.45 -17.32 0.03
N SER A 184 -1.66 -17.79 -0.35
CA SER A 184 -1.81 -19.00 -1.17
C SER A 184 -1.42 -18.79 -2.63
N ASN A 185 -1.50 -17.55 -3.12
CA ASN A 185 -1.19 -17.22 -4.52
C ASN A 185 -0.19 -16.07 -4.69
N ASN A 186 0.36 -15.54 -3.58
CA ASN A 186 1.36 -14.46 -3.58
C ASN A 186 0.89 -13.16 -4.25
N THR A 187 -0.42 -12.92 -4.28
CA THR A 187 -1.02 -11.70 -4.81
C THR A 187 -1.94 -11.06 -3.79
N GLY A 188 -2.27 -9.79 -4.01
CA GLY A 188 -3.17 -9.06 -3.16
C GLY A 188 -3.97 -8.04 -3.93
N LEU A 189 -4.75 -7.26 -3.21
CA LEU A 189 -5.59 -6.21 -3.75
C LEU A 189 -5.53 -4.97 -2.86
N LEU A 190 -5.91 -3.84 -3.45
CA LEU A 190 -6.13 -2.60 -2.75
C LEU A 190 -7.57 -2.17 -2.92
N THR A 191 -8.15 -1.65 -1.85
CA THR A 191 -9.49 -1.06 -1.85
C THR A 191 -9.50 0.23 -1.03
N LEU A 192 -10.54 1.04 -1.20
CA LEU A 192 -10.61 2.39 -0.68
C LEU A 192 -11.99 2.64 -0.07
N GLN A 193 -12.04 3.36 1.05
CA GLN A 193 -13.29 3.88 1.61
C GLN A 193 -13.24 5.39 1.76
N TYR A 194 -14.40 6.02 1.67
CA TYR A 194 -14.60 7.46 1.81
C TYR A 194 -15.79 7.73 2.70
N SER A 195 -15.68 8.70 3.61
CA SER A 195 -16.83 9.19 4.37
C SER A 195 -17.78 10.03 3.52
#